data_AF-A0AAD7Q516-F1
#
_entry.id   AF-A0AAD7Q516-F1
#
_cell.length_a   1.000
_cell.length_b   1.000
_cell.length_c   1.000
_cell.angle_alpha   90.00
_cell.angle_beta   90.00
_cell.angle_gamma   90.00
#
_symmetry.space_group_name_H-M   'P 1'
#
loop_
_entity.id
_entity.type
_entity.pdbx_description
1 polymer ?
#
loop_
_entity_poly.entity_id
_entity_poly.type
_entity_poly.pdbx_seq_one_letter_code
_entity_poly.pdbx_strand_id
1 'polypeptide(L)'
;MHMDDLRALAPLWLSKTEEVQEDRAHWGTNITGDIYGKGWISEMYGYSFGAAEVGLRHKINDNLMIYPGYIQQEGTEPLLLHYGLPFSVGNWSFSKEAHHEDDIVYDCGRLFPEPPYPRDVRLMELDLNVRHSLFLSIECINTLNQGLLLQHAANGCPKPKWSKCMSFLKSNTFAELTQPRFVTPAILQTMENGVQQQVFDDPAKLHPKIHTVFSTECTPYFDWQTVGLVHSFYLSGQPGILPSCTDEDLKQYKGDDLAPTHYVRSMIRHPLAARSGVNICGTYMHITRK
;
A
#
# COMPACT_ATOMS: atom_id res chain seq x y z
N MET A 1 13.35 -12.39 -2.02
CA MET A 1 13.02 -13.45 -2.98
C MET A 1 13.97 -13.34 -4.16
N HIS A 2 14.68 -14.41 -4.51
CA HIS A 2 15.53 -14.46 -5.69
C HIS A 2 14.67 -14.64 -6.96
N MET A 3 15.22 -14.32 -8.14
CA MET A 3 14.46 -14.46 -9.39
C MET A 3 14.07 -15.92 -9.69
N ASP A 4 14.90 -16.87 -9.28
CA ASP A 4 14.61 -18.30 -9.48
C ASP A 4 13.48 -18.79 -8.57
N ASP A 5 13.39 -18.27 -7.34
CA ASP A 5 12.24 -18.49 -6.45
C ASP A 5 10.95 -18.02 -7.11
N LEU A 6 10.99 -16.81 -7.70
CA LEU A 6 9.83 -16.23 -8.38
C LEU A 6 9.40 -17.05 -9.59
N ARG A 7 10.37 -17.58 -10.37
CA ARG A 7 10.08 -18.47 -11.51
C ARG A 7 9.41 -19.77 -11.09
N ALA A 8 9.82 -20.35 -9.96
CA ALA A 8 9.19 -21.55 -9.43
C ALA A 8 7.79 -21.26 -8.87
N LEU A 9 7.64 -20.15 -8.14
CA LEU A 9 6.38 -19.75 -7.49
C LEU A 9 5.31 -19.30 -8.48
N ALA A 10 5.65 -18.47 -9.46
CA ALA A 10 4.70 -17.81 -10.35
C ALA A 10 3.63 -18.74 -10.97
N PRO A 11 3.97 -19.91 -11.56
CA PRO A 11 2.94 -20.79 -12.11
C PRO A 11 2.01 -21.39 -11.04
N LEU A 12 2.52 -21.66 -9.84
CA LEU A 12 1.72 -22.20 -8.74
C LEU A 12 0.86 -21.14 -8.06
N TRP A 13 1.34 -19.90 -7.95
CA TRP A 13 0.57 -18.82 -7.36
C TRP A 13 -0.76 -18.63 -8.11
N LEU A 14 -0.73 -18.59 -9.45
CA LEU A 14 -1.96 -18.48 -10.24
C LEU A 14 -2.89 -19.68 -10.01
N SER A 15 -2.37 -20.91 -10.16
CA SER A 15 -3.15 -22.14 -9.97
C SER A 15 -3.80 -22.20 -8.59
N LYS A 16 -3.06 -21.86 -7.52
CA LYS A 16 -3.58 -21.85 -6.15
C LYS A 16 -4.58 -20.73 -5.90
N THR A 17 -4.41 -19.59 -6.56
CA THR A 17 -5.41 -18.51 -6.48
C THR A 17 -6.74 -18.95 -7.07
N GLU A 18 -6.72 -19.66 -8.20
CA GLU A 18 -7.94 -20.22 -8.83
C GLU A 18 -8.62 -21.26 -7.95
N GLU A 19 -7.86 -22.20 -7.38
CA GLU A 19 -8.38 -23.20 -6.43
C GLU A 19 -9.13 -22.52 -5.26
N VAL A 20 -8.55 -21.47 -4.66
CA VAL A 20 -9.16 -20.72 -3.55
C VAL A 20 -10.38 -19.90 -4.01
N GLN A 21 -10.35 -19.38 -5.24
CA GLN A 21 -11.47 -18.62 -5.81
C GLN A 21 -12.67 -19.53 -6.14
N GLU A 22 -12.42 -20.79 -6.49
CA GLU A 22 -13.49 -21.76 -6.72
C GLU A 22 -14.10 -22.29 -5.42
N ASP A 23 -13.32 -22.30 -4.33
CA ASP A 23 -13.75 -22.75 -3.01
C ASP A 23 -14.60 -21.70 -2.25
N ARG A 24 -15.75 -21.38 -2.82
CA ARG A 24 -16.71 -20.40 -2.26
C ARG A 24 -17.27 -20.81 -0.91
N ALA A 25 -17.23 -22.10 -0.56
CA ALA A 25 -17.68 -22.60 0.73
C ALA A 25 -16.83 -22.05 1.89
N HIS A 26 -15.57 -21.71 1.61
CA HIS A 26 -14.62 -21.25 2.62
C HIS A 26 -14.37 -19.74 2.59
N TRP A 27 -15.11 -18.96 1.81
CA TRP A 27 -15.05 -17.49 1.85
C TRP A 27 -15.67 -16.86 3.10
N GLY A 28 -16.13 -17.68 4.06
CA GLY A 28 -16.76 -17.20 5.28
C GLY A 28 -15.87 -16.23 6.06
N THR A 29 -16.45 -15.09 6.47
CA THR A 29 -15.76 -14.01 7.19
C THR A 29 -15.07 -14.47 8.48
N ASN A 30 -15.56 -15.55 9.09
CA ASN A 30 -15.08 -16.05 10.38
C ASN A 30 -13.86 -16.98 10.29
N ILE A 31 -13.44 -17.39 9.09
CA ILE A 31 -12.39 -18.41 8.92
C ILE A 31 -11.20 -17.94 8.08
N THR A 32 -11.40 -17.03 7.12
CA THR A 32 -10.34 -16.62 6.18
C THR A 32 -9.80 -15.21 6.43
N GLY A 33 -10.50 -14.38 7.21
CA GLY A 33 -10.17 -12.96 7.30
C GLY A 33 -10.64 -12.14 6.10
N ASP A 34 -11.35 -12.74 5.14
CA ASP A 34 -12.06 -12.00 4.10
C ASP A 34 -13.29 -11.34 4.73
N ILE A 35 -13.11 -10.11 5.20
CA ILE A 35 -14.19 -9.36 5.84
C ILE A 35 -15.37 -9.05 4.90
N TYR A 36 -15.19 -9.25 3.59
CA TYR A 36 -16.22 -9.03 2.58
C TYR A 36 -16.89 -10.33 2.11
N GLY A 37 -16.27 -11.48 2.34
CA GLY A 37 -16.76 -12.80 1.90
C GLY A 37 -16.92 -12.92 0.39
N LYS A 38 -16.02 -12.30 -0.38
CA LYS A 38 -16.09 -12.20 -1.84
C LYS A 38 -14.90 -12.88 -2.54
N GLY A 39 -14.07 -13.62 -1.80
CA GLY A 39 -12.79 -14.13 -2.30
C GLY A 39 -11.75 -13.02 -2.46
N TRP A 40 -11.86 -11.93 -1.68
CA TRP A 40 -11.03 -10.72 -1.89
C TRP A 40 -9.53 -10.97 -1.65
N ILE A 41 -9.22 -11.94 -0.78
CA ILE A 41 -7.87 -12.30 -0.37
C ILE A 41 -7.40 -13.64 -0.96
N SER A 42 -8.10 -14.17 -1.97
CA SER A 42 -7.74 -15.44 -2.62
C SER A 42 -6.32 -15.44 -3.16
N GLU A 43 -5.84 -14.30 -3.66
CA GLU A 43 -4.46 -14.15 -4.14
C GLU A 43 -3.43 -14.27 -2.99
N MET A 44 -3.75 -13.77 -1.79
CA MET A 44 -2.87 -13.89 -0.61
C MET A 44 -2.73 -15.35 -0.18
N TYR A 45 -3.83 -16.10 -0.22
CA TYR A 45 -3.83 -17.53 0.03
C TYR A 45 -3.14 -18.31 -1.09
N GLY A 46 -3.38 -17.93 -2.35
CA GLY A 46 -2.69 -18.49 -3.51
C GLY A 46 -1.18 -18.36 -3.40
N TYR A 47 -0.69 -17.19 -2.98
CA TYR A 47 0.73 -16.99 -2.67
C TYR A 47 1.19 -17.94 -1.57
N SER A 48 0.46 -17.98 -0.46
CA SER A 48 0.84 -18.76 0.74
C SER A 48 0.93 -20.25 0.42
N PHE A 49 -0.06 -20.81 -0.27
CA PHE A 49 -0.08 -22.21 -0.68
C PHE A 49 0.98 -22.52 -1.74
N GLY A 50 1.09 -21.69 -2.77
CA GLY A 50 2.10 -21.86 -3.81
C GLY A 50 3.52 -21.80 -3.25
N ALA A 51 3.79 -20.84 -2.35
CA ALA A 51 5.09 -20.68 -1.70
C ALA A 51 5.44 -21.85 -0.78
N ALA A 52 4.45 -22.40 -0.07
CA ALA A 52 4.66 -23.61 0.73
C ALA A 52 4.99 -24.82 -0.17
N GLU A 53 4.32 -24.96 -1.31
CA GLU A 53 4.50 -26.08 -2.24
C GLU A 53 5.89 -26.06 -2.91
N VAL A 54 6.40 -24.88 -3.28
CA VAL A 54 7.78 -24.74 -3.79
C VAL A 54 8.86 -24.75 -2.70
N GLY A 55 8.46 -24.84 -1.41
CA GLY A 55 9.39 -24.92 -0.29
C GLY A 55 10.07 -23.59 0.07
N LEU A 56 9.44 -22.44 -0.24
CA LEU A 56 9.96 -21.14 0.18
C LEU A 56 9.91 -21.00 1.70
N ARG A 57 10.95 -20.34 2.24
CA ARG A 57 11.06 -20.01 3.65
C ARG A 57 10.86 -18.51 3.83
N HIS A 58 10.00 -18.15 4.78
CA HIS A 58 9.72 -16.75 5.10
C HIS A 58 10.37 -16.36 6.41
N LYS A 59 10.84 -15.11 6.46
CA LYS A 59 11.19 -14.44 7.70
C LYS A 59 10.02 -13.54 8.07
N ILE A 60 9.35 -13.86 9.17
CA ILE A 60 8.21 -13.06 9.66
C ILE A 60 8.77 -11.88 10.45
N ASN A 61 8.22 -10.70 10.20
CA ASN A 61 8.56 -9.49 10.93
C ASN A 61 7.29 -8.72 11.29
N ASP A 62 6.97 -8.69 12.58
CA ASP A 62 5.74 -8.09 13.08
C ASP A 62 5.83 -6.57 13.24
N ASN A 63 7.01 -6.00 13.03
CA ASN A 63 7.31 -4.58 13.27
C ASN A 63 7.51 -3.78 11.97
N LEU A 64 7.43 -4.45 10.81
CA LEU A 64 7.70 -3.83 9.51
C LEU A 64 6.49 -3.07 8.97
N MET A 65 5.29 -3.59 9.18
CA MET A 65 4.06 -3.12 8.56
C MET A 65 2.96 -2.99 9.61
N ILE A 66 2.15 -1.94 9.50
CA ILE A 66 0.95 -1.75 10.32
C ILE A 66 -0.23 -1.30 9.46
N TYR A 67 -1.44 -1.64 9.89
CA TYR A 67 -2.68 -1.08 9.36
C TYR A 67 -3.04 0.22 10.11
N PRO A 68 -3.50 1.27 9.42
CA PRO A 68 -4.19 2.39 10.08
C PRO A 68 -5.31 1.88 11.00
N GLY A 69 -5.48 2.53 12.16
CA GLY A 69 -6.42 2.11 13.21
C GLY A 69 -5.88 1.03 14.17
N TYR A 70 -4.76 0.38 13.86
CA TYR A 70 -4.15 -0.60 14.76
C TYR A 70 -3.23 0.12 15.74
N ILE A 71 -3.18 -0.37 16.99
CA ILE A 71 -2.27 0.17 17.99
C ILE A 71 -0.88 -0.42 17.75
N GLN A 72 0.08 0.46 17.56
CA GLN A 72 1.48 0.12 17.40
C GLN A 72 2.03 -0.57 18.65
N GLN A 73 2.87 -1.60 18.45
CA GLN A 73 3.60 -2.22 19.53
C GLN A 73 4.65 -1.25 20.11
N GLU A 74 4.74 -1.18 21.43
CA GLU A 74 5.67 -0.29 22.12
C GLU A 74 7.13 -0.54 21.68
N GLY A 75 7.87 0.54 21.40
CA GLY A 75 9.26 0.46 20.97
C GLY A 75 9.48 0.04 19.51
N THR A 76 8.42 -0.13 18.72
CA THR A 76 8.54 -0.42 17.29
C THR A 76 8.38 0.86 16.47
N GLU A 77 8.78 0.85 15.21
CA GLU A 77 8.47 1.90 14.24
C GLU A 77 8.15 1.27 12.88
N PRO A 78 6.89 1.29 12.43
CA PRO A 78 6.50 0.65 11.19
C PRO A 78 7.08 1.39 10.00
N LEU A 79 7.53 0.62 9.00
CA LEU A 79 8.08 1.16 7.77
C LEU A 79 7.06 1.19 6.63
N LEU A 80 6.03 0.34 6.72
CA LEU A 80 5.00 0.21 5.70
C LEU A 80 3.63 0.43 6.33
N LEU A 81 2.81 1.29 5.71
CA LEU A 81 1.40 1.40 6.04
C LEU A 81 0.58 0.60 5.03
N HIS A 82 -0.22 -0.34 5.51
CA HIS A 82 -1.15 -1.10 4.70
C HIS A 82 -2.58 -0.60 4.95
N TYR A 83 -3.12 0.25 4.08
CA TYR A 83 -4.44 0.88 4.27
C TYR A 83 -5.61 0.08 3.66
N GLY A 84 -5.55 -1.24 3.75
CA GLY A 84 -6.52 -2.14 3.10
C GLY A 84 -7.85 -2.31 3.83
N LEU A 85 -7.91 -2.00 5.13
CA LEU A 85 -9.09 -2.21 5.99
C LEU A 85 -9.75 -0.90 6.38
N PRO A 86 -11.06 -0.90 6.73
CA PRO A 86 -11.72 0.25 7.33
C PRO A 86 -11.08 0.63 8.67
N PHE A 87 -10.93 1.93 8.93
CA PHE A 87 -10.42 2.44 10.21
C PHE A 87 -11.06 3.78 10.57
N SER A 88 -10.95 4.17 11.85
CA SER A 88 -11.56 5.37 12.40
C SER A 88 -10.60 6.16 13.28
N VAL A 89 -10.79 7.49 13.31
CA VAL A 89 -10.12 8.42 14.24
C VAL A 89 -11.21 9.32 14.82
N GLY A 90 -11.62 9.03 16.06
CA GLY A 90 -12.79 9.66 16.67
C GLY A 90 -14.06 9.37 15.86
N ASN A 91 -14.78 10.41 15.46
CA ASN A 91 -16.01 10.30 14.66
C ASN A 91 -15.77 10.23 13.14
N TRP A 92 -14.52 10.36 12.71
CA TRP A 92 -14.15 10.26 11.29
C TRP A 92 -13.72 8.83 10.98
N SER A 93 -14.02 8.36 9.77
CA SER A 93 -13.61 7.03 9.30
C SER A 93 -13.25 7.04 7.82
N PHE A 94 -12.48 6.04 7.41
CA PHE A 94 -12.12 5.78 6.02
C PHE A 94 -12.22 4.28 5.74
N SER A 95 -12.64 3.94 4.52
CA SER A 95 -12.64 2.57 4.01
C SER A 95 -12.24 2.60 2.55
N LYS A 96 -11.19 1.83 2.20
CA LYS A 96 -10.76 1.68 0.81
C LYS A 96 -11.88 1.16 -0.10
N GLU A 97 -12.66 0.20 0.38
CA GLU A 97 -13.79 -0.39 -0.38
C GLU A 97 -14.87 0.65 -0.70
N ALA A 98 -15.05 1.68 0.14
CA ALA A 98 -16.03 2.74 -0.13
C ALA A 98 -15.66 3.60 -1.35
N HIS A 99 -14.40 3.52 -1.80
CA HIS A 99 -13.86 4.24 -2.96
C HIS A 99 -13.55 3.30 -4.13
N HIS A 100 -14.26 2.15 -4.22
CA HIS A 100 -14.05 1.14 -5.27
C HIS A 100 -14.31 1.67 -6.68
N GLU A 101 -15.29 2.56 -6.85
CA GLU A 101 -15.66 3.13 -8.15
C GLU A 101 -15.32 4.63 -8.23
N ASP A 102 -14.46 5.13 -7.34
CA ASP A 102 -14.16 6.56 -7.22
C ASP A 102 -13.16 7.02 -8.29
N ASP A 103 -13.56 7.97 -9.12
CA ASP A 103 -12.75 8.61 -10.17
C ASP A 103 -12.10 9.91 -9.70
N ILE A 104 -11.87 10.03 -8.39
CA ILE A 104 -11.31 11.20 -7.70
C ILE A 104 -10.04 11.78 -8.33
N VAL A 105 -9.23 10.99 -9.04
CA VAL A 105 -8.05 11.46 -9.78
C VAL A 105 -8.41 12.46 -10.89
N TYR A 106 -9.60 12.32 -11.48
CA TYR A 106 -10.07 13.11 -12.61
C TYR A 106 -11.09 14.19 -12.21
N ASP A 107 -11.55 14.21 -10.96
CA ASP A 107 -12.45 15.24 -10.41
C ASP A 107 -11.65 16.36 -9.74
N CYS A 108 -11.41 17.44 -10.49
CA CYS A 108 -10.55 18.55 -10.07
C CYS A 108 -10.93 19.13 -8.70
N GLY A 109 -9.98 19.07 -7.76
CA GLY A 109 -10.10 19.66 -6.42
C GLY A 109 -10.86 18.79 -5.41
N ARG A 110 -11.37 17.62 -5.82
CA ARG A 110 -11.96 16.64 -4.91
C ARG A 110 -10.85 15.88 -4.16
N LEU A 111 -11.00 15.76 -2.85
CA LEU A 111 -10.09 15.02 -1.98
C LEU A 111 -10.89 14.03 -1.11
N PHE A 112 -10.22 13.03 -0.53
CA PHE A 112 -10.83 12.18 0.47
C PHE A 112 -11.27 12.99 1.69
N PRO A 113 -12.31 12.55 2.42
CA PRO A 113 -12.81 13.25 3.60
C PRO A 113 -11.68 13.63 4.56
N GLU A 114 -11.64 14.91 4.95
CA GLU A 114 -10.57 15.44 5.80
C GLU A 114 -10.54 14.73 7.17
N PRO A 115 -9.43 14.09 7.56
CA PRO A 115 -9.30 13.51 8.90
C PRO A 115 -9.16 14.62 9.96
N PRO A 116 -9.32 14.29 11.26
CA PRO A 116 -9.05 15.23 12.35
C PRO A 116 -7.61 15.76 12.30
N TYR A 117 -7.41 17.00 12.74
CA TYR A 117 -6.07 17.61 12.72
C TYR A 117 -5.24 17.12 13.92
N PRO A 118 -3.89 17.20 13.86
CA PRO A 118 -3.03 16.73 14.95
C PRO A 118 -3.35 17.35 16.32
N ARG A 119 -3.83 18.60 16.34
CA ARG A 119 -4.31 19.24 17.57
C ARG A 119 -5.53 18.54 18.16
N ASP A 120 -6.48 18.13 17.32
CA ASP A 120 -7.70 17.45 17.75
C ASP A 120 -7.36 16.06 18.27
N VAL A 121 -6.44 15.33 17.61
CA VAL A 121 -5.95 14.01 18.06
C VAL A 121 -5.27 14.09 19.43
N ARG A 122 -4.47 15.13 19.69
CA ARG A 122 -3.85 15.36 21.02
C ARG A 122 -4.85 15.60 22.13
N LEU A 123 -6.01 16.19 21.80
CA LEU A 123 -7.09 16.43 22.76
C LEU A 123 -7.97 15.20 22.96
N MET A 124 -8.10 14.36 21.93
CA MET A 124 -8.92 13.15 21.95
C MET A 124 -8.29 11.99 22.72
N GLU A 125 -6.96 11.82 22.63
CA GLU A 125 -6.28 10.68 23.22
C GLU A 125 -5.13 11.12 24.12
N LEU A 126 -5.09 10.60 25.35
CA LEU A 126 -4.06 10.88 26.35
C LEU A 126 -2.90 9.88 26.30
N ASP A 127 -3.20 8.62 25.98
CA ASP A 127 -2.21 7.55 25.84
C ASP A 127 -1.26 7.82 24.67
N LEU A 128 0.05 7.75 24.94
CA LEU A 128 1.06 8.10 23.94
C LEU A 128 1.10 7.11 22.77
N ASN A 129 0.94 5.80 23.04
CA ASN A 129 1.03 4.75 22.03
C ASN A 129 -0.21 4.77 21.13
N VAL A 130 -1.40 4.91 21.72
CA VAL A 130 -2.64 5.07 20.97
C VAL A 130 -2.61 6.37 20.15
N ARG A 131 -2.18 7.49 20.74
CA ARG A 131 -2.08 8.77 20.03
C ARG A 131 -1.11 8.69 18.85
N HIS A 132 0.05 8.05 19.01
CA HIS A 132 0.99 7.85 17.91
C HIS A 132 0.37 7.02 16.77
N SER A 133 -0.38 5.98 17.11
CA SER A 133 -1.10 5.15 16.14
C SER A 133 -2.20 5.94 15.40
N LEU A 134 -2.88 6.86 16.08
CA LEU A 134 -3.83 7.78 15.46
C LEU A 134 -3.13 8.79 14.54
N PHE A 135 -1.91 9.24 14.87
CA PHE A 135 -1.12 10.07 13.96
C PHE A 135 -0.78 9.34 12.66
N LEU A 136 -0.35 8.08 12.72
CA LEU A 136 -0.14 7.24 11.54
C LEU A 136 -1.41 7.13 10.68
N SER A 137 -2.57 7.01 11.35
CA SER A 137 -3.86 6.87 10.69
C SER A 137 -4.29 8.14 9.95
N ILE A 138 -4.08 9.33 10.53
CA ILE A 138 -4.36 10.59 9.82
C ILE A 138 -3.28 10.93 8.80
N GLU A 139 -2.03 10.53 9.04
CA GLU A 139 -0.92 10.69 8.09
C GLU A 139 -1.24 9.96 6.78
N CYS A 140 -1.78 8.75 6.87
CA CYS A 140 -2.24 7.95 5.74
C CYS A 140 -3.12 8.76 4.76
N ILE A 141 -4.25 9.29 5.21
CA ILE A 141 -5.19 10.00 4.32
C ILE A 141 -4.65 11.36 3.89
N ASN A 142 -3.91 12.06 4.75
CA ASN A 142 -3.32 13.34 4.37
C ASN A 142 -2.25 13.17 3.28
N THR A 143 -1.46 12.08 3.31
CA THR A 143 -0.51 11.74 2.25
C THR A 143 -1.22 11.41 0.94
N LEU A 144 -2.30 10.62 0.97
CA LEU A 144 -3.13 10.36 -0.22
C LEU A 144 -3.69 11.67 -0.80
N ASN A 145 -4.24 12.54 0.05
CA ASN A 145 -4.78 13.83 -0.36
C ASN A 145 -3.71 14.78 -0.92
N GLN A 146 -2.48 14.74 -0.39
CA GLN A 146 -1.38 15.51 -0.97
C GLN A 146 -1.02 15.00 -2.37
N GLY A 147 -0.96 13.68 -2.57
CA GLY A 147 -0.74 13.08 -3.88
C GLY A 147 -1.81 13.48 -4.89
N LEU A 148 -3.09 13.42 -4.50
CA LEU A 148 -4.21 13.86 -5.34
C LEU A 148 -4.11 15.35 -5.74
N LEU A 149 -3.77 16.24 -4.80
CA LEU A 149 -3.58 17.66 -5.11
C LEU A 149 -2.47 17.89 -6.16
N LEU A 150 -1.37 17.16 -6.05
CA LEU A 150 -0.27 17.24 -7.03
C LEU A 150 -0.70 16.69 -8.38
N GLN A 151 -1.42 15.56 -8.39
CA GLN A 151 -1.92 14.96 -9.63
C GLN A 151 -2.95 15.87 -10.32
N HIS A 152 -3.87 16.48 -9.57
CA HIS A 152 -4.82 17.44 -10.12
C HIS A 152 -4.10 18.63 -10.76
N ALA A 153 -3.05 19.14 -10.12
CA ALA A 153 -2.24 20.21 -10.69
C ALA A 153 -1.52 19.76 -11.97
N ALA A 154 -0.99 18.53 -12.01
CA ALA A 154 -0.37 17.95 -13.20
C ALA A 154 -1.38 17.78 -14.35
N ASN A 155 -2.61 17.42 -14.04
CA ASN A 155 -3.73 17.31 -14.98
C ASN A 155 -4.27 18.69 -15.46
N GLY A 156 -3.67 19.80 -15.02
CA GLY A 156 -4.08 21.15 -15.43
C GLY A 156 -5.32 21.69 -14.71
N CYS A 157 -5.72 21.09 -13.58
CA CYS A 157 -6.84 21.59 -12.80
C CYS A 157 -6.60 23.03 -12.31
N PRO A 158 -7.66 23.85 -12.18
CA PRO A 158 -7.55 25.17 -11.56
C PRO A 158 -7.00 25.08 -10.13
N LYS A 159 -6.28 26.12 -9.70
CA LYS A 159 -5.80 26.19 -8.31
C LYS A 159 -7.00 26.08 -7.36
N PRO A 160 -6.97 25.11 -6.43
CA PRO A 160 -8.10 24.93 -5.54
C PRO A 160 -8.26 26.13 -4.59
N LYS A 161 -9.50 26.42 -4.22
CA LYS A 161 -9.83 27.48 -3.26
C LYS A 161 -9.22 27.13 -1.91
N TRP A 162 -8.79 28.15 -1.17
CA TRP A 162 -8.24 27.94 0.17
C TRP A 162 -9.18 27.12 1.05
N SER A 163 -8.63 26.11 1.71
CA SER A 163 -9.30 25.32 2.74
C SER A 163 -8.35 25.06 3.90
N LYS A 164 -8.90 24.66 5.06
CA LYS A 164 -8.10 24.29 6.23
C LYS A 164 -7.16 23.11 5.90
N CYS A 165 -7.64 22.11 5.16
CA CYS A 165 -6.84 20.98 4.70
C CYS A 165 -5.70 21.43 3.79
N MET A 166 -5.95 22.30 2.79
CA MET A 166 -4.89 22.81 1.93
C MET A 166 -3.82 23.60 2.68
N SER A 167 -4.22 24.35 3.71
CA SER A 167 -3.28 25.06 4.59
C SER A 167 -2.44 24.07 5.39
N PHE A 168 -3.06 23.02 5.93
CA PHE A 168 -2.39 21.98 6.70
C PHE A 168 -1.39 21.17 5.87
N LEU A 169 -1.77 20.73 4.67
CA LEU A 169 -0.89 19.98 3.75
C LEU A 169 0.34 20.77 3.29
N LYS A 170 0.37 22.09 3.51
CA LYS A 170 1.51 22.99 3.26
C LYS A 170 2.26 23.40 4.53
N SER A 171 1.84 22.92 5.69
CA SER A 171 2.37 23.34 6.98
C SER A 171 3.62 22.55 7.40
N ASN A 172 4.46 23.15 8.23
CA ASN A 172 5.61 22.46 8.84
C ASN A 172 5.15 21.25 9.68
N THR A 173 4.01 21.35 10.36
CA THR A 173 3.44 20.23 11.13
C THR A 173 3.21 19.00 10.25
N PHE A 174 2.68 19.19 9.05
CA PHE A 174 2.47 18.08 8.11
C PHE A 174 3.80 17.55 7.58
N ALA A 175 4.73 18.45 7.21
CA ALA A 175 6.06 18.07 6.76
C ALA A 175 6.87 17.29 7.81
N GLU A 176 6.65 17.55 9.10
CA GLU A 176 7.22 16.78 10.22
C GLU A 176 6.58 15.40 10.36
N LEU A 177 5.25 15.31 10.24
CA LEU A 177 4.53 14.04 10.33
C LEU A 177 4.89 13.08 9.20
N THR A 178 5.07 13.59 7.99
CA THR A 178 5.41 12.77 6.80
C THR A 178 6.91 12.68 6.55
N GLN A 179 7.76 12.96 7.54
CA GLN A 179 9.20 12.78 7.37
C GLN A 179 9.50 11.31 7.11
N PRO A 180 10.38 10.99 6.14
CA PRO A 180 10.75 9.61 5.91
C PRO A 180 11.43 9.02 7.13
N ARG A 181 10.94 7.87 7.58
CA ARG A 181 11.56 7.13 8.69
C ARG A 181 12.69 6.28 8.12
N PHE A 182 13.81 6.20 8.83
CA PHE A 182 14.99 5.45 8.41
C PHE A 182 15.07 4.13 9.16
N VAL A 183 15.53 3.10 8.47
CA VAL A 183 15.88 1.85 9.12
C VAL A 183 17.07 2.09 10.06
N THR A 184 16.84 2.05 11.36
CA THR A 184 17.92 2.17 12.35
C THR A 184 18.54 0.80 12.66
N PRO A 185 19.80 0.73 13.11
CA PRO A 185 20.40 -0.51 13.59
C PRO A 185 19.60 -1.19 14.71
N ALA A 186 18.87 -0.42 15.53
CA ALA A 186 17.98 -0.95 16.56
C ALA A 186 16.76 -1.68 15.95
N ILE A 187 16.20 -1.13 14.86
CA ILE A 187 15.16 -1.81 14.08
C ILE A 187 15.75 -3.11 13.52
N LEU A 188 16.90 -3.06 12.84
CA LEU A 188 17.57 -4.24 12.25
C LEU A 188 17.88 -5.33 13.28
N GLN A 189 18.42 -4.98 14.45
CA GLN A 189 18.69 -5.94 15.53
C GLN A 189 17.42 -6.60 16.04
N THR A 190 16.31 -5.85 16.13
CA THR A 190 15.00 -6.42 16.46
C THR A 190 14.48 -7.33 15.34
N MET A 191 14.82 -7.05 14.07
CA MET A 191 14.54 -7.97 12.94
C MET A 191 15.46 -9.21 12.96
N GLU A 192 16.60 -9.20 13.64
CA GLU A 192 17.63 -10.25 13.62
C GLU A 192 17.59 -11.22 14.82
N ASN A 193 16.76 -10.97 15.84
CA ASN A 193 16.66 -11.82 17.03
C ASN A 193 16.10 -13.24 16.81
N GLY A 194 15.89 -13.67 15.56
CA GLY A 194 15.85 -15.07 15.17
C GLY A 194 17.24 -15.54 14.74
N VAL A 195 17.97 -16.21 15.63
CA VAL A 195 19.34 -16.70 15.46
C VAL A 195 19.60 -17.30 14.07
N GLN A 196 20.47 -16.66 13.28
CA GLN A 196 21.54 -17.32 12.53
C GLN A 196 22.58 -16.28 12.07
N GLN A 197 23.84 -16.50 12.45
CA GLN A 197 25.01 -15.82 11.89
C GLN A 197 24.98 -15.97 10.36
N GLN A 198 24.81 -14.86 9.64
CA GLN A 198 25.27 -14.78 8.26
C GLN A 198 26.50 -13.89 8.21
N VAL A 199 27.52 -14.46 7.56
CA VAL A 199 28.82 -13.88 7.26
C VAL A 199 28.62 -12.51 6.61
N PHE A 200 29.24 -11.48 7.19
CA PHE A 200 29.34 -10.16 6.59
C PHE A 200 30.04 -10.27 5.24
N ASP A 201 29.28 -10.08 4.15
CA ASP A 201 29.84 -9.85 2.82
C ASP A 201 30.38 -8.41 2.72
N ASP A 202 31.55 -8.29 2.10
CA ASP A 202 32.40 -7.13 1.84
C ASP A 202 31.66 -5.79 1.55
N PRO A 203 32.03 -4.65 2.19
CA PRO A 203 31.43 -3.33 1.95
C PRO A 203 31.57 -2.78 0.51
N ALA A 204 32.33 -3.46 -0.36
CA ALA A 204 32.55 -3.04 -1.75
C ALA A 204 31.46 -3.50 -2.76
N LYS A 205 30.43 -4.28 -2.35
CA LYS A 205 29.31 -4.60 -3.25
C LYS A 205 28.36 -3.42 -3.37
N LEU A 206 28.51 -2.69 -4.48
CA LEU A 206 27.49 -1.80 -5.05
C LEU A 206 26.11 -2.47 -4.88
N HIS A 207 25.23 -1.88 -4.06
CA HIS A 207 23.91 -2.47 -3.81
C HIS A 207 23.25 -2.82 -5.16
N PRO A 208 22.73 -4.04 -5.35
CA PRO A 208 22.04 -4.38 -6.58
C PRO A 208 20.90 -3.38 -6.78
N LYS A 209 20.73 -2.91 -8.02
CA LYS A 209 19.70 -1.94 -8.41
C LYS A 209 18.34 -2.44 -7.93
N ILE A 210 17.79 -1.80 -6.89
CA ILE A 210 16.49 -2.16 -6.32
C ILE A 210 15.42 -1.62 -7.26
N HIS A 211 14.48 -2.46 -7.64
CA HIS A 211 13.31 -2.10 -8.42
C HIS A 211 12.07 -2.40 -7.60
N THR A 212 11.18 -1.41 -7.48
CA THR A 212 9.86 -1.60 -6.87
C THR A 212 8.84 -1.80 -7.98
N VAL A 213 8.22 -2.98 -7.99
CA VAL A 213 7.15 -3.33 -8.92
C VAL A 213 5.87 -3.42 -8.12
N PHE A 214 4.82 -2.78 -8.61
CA PHE A 214 3.49 -2.90 -8.04
C PHE A 214 2.48 -3.11 -9.16
N SER A 215 1.57 -4.03 -8.96
CA SER A 215 0.52 -4.35 -9.92
C SER A 215 -0.64 -3.38 -9.78
N THR A 216 -1.19 -2.98 -10.92
CA THR A 216 -2.35 -2.10 -11.03
C THR A 216 -3.26 -2.63 -12.12
N GLU A 217 -4.49 -2.13 -12.13
CA GLU A 217 -5.38 -2.29 -13.28
C GLU A 217 -5.74 -0.92 -13.83
N CYS A 218 -6.14 -0.88 -15.10
CA CYS A 218 -6.59 0.37 -15.72
C CYS A 218 -8.06 0.66 -15.35
N THR A 219 -8.31 0.87 -14.06
CA THR A 219 -9.63 1.27 -13.52
C THR A 219 -9.48 2.42 -12.52
N PRO A 220 -10.51 3.29 -12.38
CA PRO A 220 -10.47 4.40 -11.43
C PRO A 220 -10.09 3.99 -10.00
N TYR A 221 -10.46 2.77 -9.59
CA TYR A 221 -10.06 2.19 -8.31
C TYR A 221 -8.54 2.22 -8.10
N PHE A 222 -7.78 1.77 -9.11
CA PHE A 222 -6.33 1.68 -9.04
C PHE A 222 -5.65 3.01 -9.37
N ASP A 223 -6.32 3.94 -10.04
CA ASP A 223 -5.76 5.24 -10.39
C ASP A 223 -5.42 6.04 -9.13
N TRP A 224 -6.38 6.18 -8.21
CA TRP A 224 -6.14 6.93 -6.97
C TRP A 224 -5.16 6.21 -6.04
N GLN A 225 -5.13 4.87 -6.07
CA GLN A 225 -4.16 4.06 -5.33
C GLN A 225 -2.75 4.26 -5.88
N THR A 226 -2.63 4.32 -7.21
CA THR A 226 -1.37 4.56 -7.91
C THR A 226 -0.83 5.93 -7.56
N VAL A 227 -1.66 6.97 -7.62
CA VAL A 227 -1.28 8.33 -7.20
C VAL A 227 -0.78 8.32 -5.76
N GLY A 228 -1.50 7.67 -4.84
CA GLY A 228 -1.11 7.54 -3.44
C GLY A 228 0.23 6.82 -3.24
N LEU A 229 0.39 5.65 -3.87
CA LEU A 229 1.60 4.85 -3.78
C LEU A 229 2.80 5.58 -4.37
N VAL A 230 2.69 6.08 -5.60
CA VAL A 230 3.76 6.80 -6.31
C VAL A 230 4.19 8.04 -5.53
N HIS A 231 3.23 8.82 -5.03
CA HIS A 231 3.52 9.98 -4.19
C HIS A 231 4.27 9.59 -2.92
N SER A 232 3.76 8.59 -2.18
CA SER A 232 4.44 8.09 -0.97
C SER A 232 5.85 7.56 -1.27
N PHE A 233 6.00 6.85 -2.39
CA PHE A 233 7.28 6.32 -2.85
C PHE A 233 8.31 7.43 -3.10
N TYR A 234 7.92 8.52 -3.76
CA TYR A 234 8.79 9.68 -3.95
C TYR A 234 9.14 10.37 -2.63
N LEU A 235 8.16 10.55 -1.72
CA LEU A 235 8.43 11.10 -0.39
C LEU A 235 9.47 10.24 0.36
N SER A 236 9.35 8.91 0.24
CA SER A 236 10.26 7.94 0.84
C SER A 236 11.67 7.92 0.21
N GLY A 237 11.91 8.60 -0.91
CA GLY A 237 13.23 8.70 -1.54
C GLY A 237 13.80 7.38 -2.10
N GLN A 238 12.97 6.35 -2.26
CA GLN A 238 13.38 5.07 -2.83
C GLN A 238 13.66 5.20 -4.34
N PRO A 239 14.66 4.48 -4.90
CA PRO A 239 14.93 4.48 -6.33
C PRO A 239 14.03 3.50 -7.10
N GLY A 240 13.48 3.94 -8.24
CA GLY A 240 12.87 3.09 -9.27
C GLY A 240 11.48 2.52 -8.95
N ILE A 241 10.49 2.91 -9.76
CA ILE A 241 9.09 2.45 -9.68
C ILE A 241 8.61 1.98 -11.05
N LEU A 242 7.95 0.81 -11.10
CA LEU A 242 7.40 0.20 -12.32
C LEU A 242 5.94 -0.28 -12.10
N PRO A 243 4.92 0.48 -12.55
CA PRO A 243 3.53 0.01 -12.67
C PRO A 243 3.29 -0.95 -13.86
N SER A 244 2.10 -1.57 -13.89
CA SER A 244 1.69 -2.56 -14.89
C SER A 244 0.24 -2.38 -15.41
N CYS A 245 0.01 -2.37 -16.73
CA CYS A 245 -1.34 -2.40 -17.38
C CYS A 245 -1.33 -3.12 -18.77
N THR A 246 -2.47 -3.31 -19.45
CA THR A 246 -2.63 -3.95 -20.77
C THR A 246 -2.61 -3.00 -21.96
N ASP A 247 -2.38 -3.55 -23.18
CA ASP A 247 -2.43 -2.81 -24.45
C ASP A 247 -3.88 -2.48 -24.90
N GLU A 248 -4.87 -3.30 -24.52
CA GLU A 248 -6.27 -3.09 -24.90
C GLU A 248 -6.95 -1.99 -24.09
N ASP A 249 -6.71 -1.96 -22.77
CA ASP A 249 -7.28 -0.94 -21.87
C ASP A 249 -6.58 0.42 -22.08
N LEU A 250 -5.31 0.41 -22.52
CA LEU A 250 -4.52 1.61 -22.86
C LEU A 250 -5.17 2.49 -23.94
N LYS A 251 -5.99 1.92 -24.83
CA LYS A 251 -6.60 2.68 -25.94
C LYS A 251 -7.59 3.76 -25.47
N GLN A 252 -8.10 3.66 -24.24
CA GLN A 252 -9.07 4.59 -23.67
C GLN A 252 -8.67 5.11 -22.27
N TYR A 253 -7.59 4.58 -21.70
CA TYR A 253 -7.13 4.90 -20.36
C TYR A 253 -6.37 6.22 -20.32
N LYS A 254 -6.67 7.07 -19.34
CA LYS A 254 -6.11 8.42 -19.19
C LYS A 254 -5.00 8.54 -18.15
N GLY A 255 -4.68 7.45 -17.45
CA GLY A 255 -3.69 7.42 -16.37
C GLY A 255 -2.37 6.73 -16.75
N ASP A 256 -2.07 6.61 -18.05
CA ASP A 256 -0.86 5.93 -18.54
C ASP A 256 0.44 6.65 -18.17
N ASP A 257 0.35 7.94 -17.82
CA ASP A 257 1.45 8.79 -17.39
C ASP A 257 1.62 8.90 -15.87
N LEU A 258 0.80 8.22 -15.06
CA LEU A 258 0.85 8.28 -13.60
C LEU A 258 2.19 7.78 -13.02
N ALA A 259 2.85 6.84 -13.70
CA ALA A 259 4.23 6.41 -13.42
C ALA A 259 4.84 5.62 -14.61
N PRO A 260 6.17 5.35 -14.62
CA PRO A 260 6.83 4.59 -15.69
C PRO A 260 6.33 3.14 -15.88
N THR A 261 5.39 2.92 -16.81
CA THR A 261 4.63 1.65 -16.95
C THR A 261 5.29 0.59 -17.84
N HIS A 262 5.30 -0.66 -17.39
CA HIS A 262 5.53 -1.85 -18.22
C HIS A 262 4.22 -2.58 -18.49
N TYR A 263 3.94 -2.93 -19.75
CA TYR A 263 2.65 -3.51 -20.11
C TYR A 263 2.65 -5.04 -20.07
N VAL A 264 1.62 -5.64 -19.44
CA VAL A 264 1.41 -7.09 -19.33
C VAL A 264 -0.08 -7.43 -19.44
N ARG A 265 -0.40 -8.67 -19.81
CA ARG A 265 -1.79 -9.13 -20.04
C ARG A 265 -2.64 -9.09 -18.75
N SER A 266 -3.88 -8.60 -18.84
CA SER A 266 -4.82 -8.56 -17.70
C SER A 266 -5.32 -9.96 -17.36
N MET A 267 -5.44 -10.21 -16.05
CA MET A 267 -5.99 -11.44 -15.49
C MET A 267 -7.44 -11.27 -15.00
N ILE A 268 -8.05 -10.07 -15.12
CA ILE A 268 -9.45 -9.81 -14.70
C ILE A 268 -10.44 -10.71 -15.44
N ARG A 269 -10.16 -10.97 -16.73
CA ARG A 269 -10.94 -11.84 -17.60
C ARG A 269 -10.31 -13.24 -17.64
N HIS A 270 -10.13 -13.86 -16.48
CA HIS A 270 -9.84 -15.28 -16.40
C HIS A 270 -11.15 -16.09 -16.32
N PRO A 271 -11.32 -17.18 -17.09
CA PRO A 271 -12.57 -17.96 -17.09
C PRO A 271 -12.99 -18.48 -15.71
N LEU A 272 -12.01 -18.65 -14.81
CA LEU A 272 -12.22 -19.16 -13.44
C LEU A 272 -12.06 -18.08 -12.37
N ALA A 273 -11.26 -17.04 -12.64
CA ALA A 273 -11.02 -15.93 -11.72
C ALA A 273 -11.73 -14.66 -12.19
N ALA A 274 -13.06 -14.66 -12.13
CA ALA A 274 -13.81 -13.43 -12.29
C ALA A 274 -13.49 -12.51 -11.10
N ARG A 275 -12.67 -11.48 -11.35
CA ARG A 275 -12.17 -10.44 -10.40
C ARG A 275 -10.91 -10.80 -9.58
N SER A 276 -9.90 -11.41 -10.19
CA SER A 276 -8.54 -11.44 -9.62
C SER A 276 -7.79 -10.14 -9.92
N GLY A 277 -8.29 -9.02 -9.40
CA GLY A 277 -7.49 -7.80 -9.37
C GLY A 277 -6.46 -7.88 -8.27
N VAL A 278 -5.21 -7.55 -8.60
CA VAL A 278 -4.08 -7.58 -7.64
C VAL A 278 -4.28 -6.46 -6.64
N ASN A 279 -5.18 -6.68 -5.69
CA ASN A 279 -5.66 -5.66 -4.76
C ASN A 279 -4.58 -5.24 -3.76
N ILE A 280 -3.56 -6.07 -3.58
CA ILE A 280 -2.52 -5.92 -2.55
C ILE A 280 -1.50 -4.84 -2.92
N CYS A 281 -1.17 -4.66 -4.19
CA CYS A 281 -0.13 -3.72 -4.59
C CYS A 281 -0.54 -2.25 -4.41
N GLY A 282 -1.82 -1.93 -4.57
CA GLY A 282 -2.37 -0.58 -4.38
C GLY A 282 -2.84 -0.26 -2.96
N THR A 283 -2.56 -1.11 -1.96
CA THR A 283 -2.88 -0.84 -0.54
C THR A 283 -1.68 -0.46 0.32
N TYR A 284 -0.47 -0.43 -0.25
CA TYR A 284 0.72 -0.03 0.49
C TYR A 284 1.00 1.45 0.31
N MET A 285 1.37 2.12 1.39
CA MET A 285 2.12 3.37 1.33
C MET A 285 3.54 3.12 1.81
N HIS A 286 4.50 3.64 1.03
CA HIS A 286 5.89 3.67 1.42
C HIS A 286 6.14 4.99 2.14
N ILE A 287 6.36 4.94 3.45
CA ILE A 287 6.63 6.14 4.24
C ILE A 287 8.13 6.22 4.62
N THR A 288 8.95 5.25 4.16
CA THR A 288 10.30 5.09 4.73
C THR A 288 11.44 5.00 3.73
N ARG A 289 12.54 5.69 4.08
CA ARG A 289 13.85 5.62 3.42
C ARG A 289 14.58 4.35 3.83
N LYS A 290 15.27 3.75 2.87
CA LYS A 290 16.33 2.76 3.13
C LYS A 290 17.63 3.49 3.43
#